data_AF-A0A965NZ12-F1
#
_entry.id   AF-A0A965NZ12-F1
#
_cell.length_a   1.000
_cell.length_b   1.000
_cell.length_c   1.000
_cell.angle_alpha   90.00
_cell.angle_beta   90.00
_cell.angle_gamma   90.00
#
_symmetry.space_group_name_H-M   'P 1'
#
loop_
_entity.id
_entity.type
_entity.pdbx_description
1 polymer ?
#
loop_
_entity_poly.entity_id
_entity_poly.type
_entity_poly.pdbx_seq_one_letter_code
_entity_poly.pdbx_strand_id
1 'polypeptide(L)'
;MAAHNEMVYEVRNNFEKGLRDALKKAHGDKSKQIAEIATNYVFDFGEFGFDFSEGKDLKKIVGAELVNICNYNVADPLKLVRAMVHRGLQLKKTGQIFEDHMRDLWILCLVPIGPLTPPDSFFPSTPGHNNFVKRLRLIEITDRQAENAQRVWKDPHLKAILEAWLTAHHD
;
A
#
# COMPACT_ATOMS: atom_id res chain seq x y z
N MET A 1 -2.25 -20.62 -7.57
CA MET A 1 -2.96 -19.42 -8.07
C MET A 1 -4.20 -19.13 -7.22
N ALA A 2 -5.16 -20.06 -7.07
CA ALA A 2 -6.40 -19.82 -6.28
C ALA A 2 -6.16 -19.29 -4.85
N ALA A 3 -5.31 -19.94 -4.05
CA ALA A 3 -5.01 -19.50 -2.68
C ALA A 3 -4.37 -18.09 -2.58
N HIS A 4 -3.65 -17.65 -3.61
CA HIS A 4 -3.07 -16.30 -3.63
C HIS A 4 -4.08 -15.24 -4.07
N ASN A 5 -5.04 -15.63 -4.92
CA ASN A 5 -6.18 -14.78 -5.25
C ASN A 5 -7.03 -14.53 -4.00
N GLU A 6 -7.30 -15.58 -3.22
CA GLU A 6 -8.02 -15.49 -1.94
C GLU A 6 -7.32 -14.52 -0.97
N MET A 7 -5.99 -14.61 -0.85
CA MET A 7 -5.21 -13.67 -0.02
C MET A 7 -5.38 -12.21 -0.46
N VAL A 8 -5.36 -11.92 -1.77
CA VAL A 8 -5.60 -10.54 -2.25
C VAL A 8 -7.00 -10.08 -1.92
N TYR A 9 -8.02 -10.91 -2.12
CA TYR A 9 -9.40 -10.56 -1.79
C TYR A 9 -9.59 -10.35 -0.29
N GLU A 10 -9.00 -11.19 0.55
CA GLU A 10 -9.06 -11.07 2.00
C GLU A 10 -8.42 -9.76 2.47
N VAL A 11 -7.18 -9.46 2.01
CA VAL A 11 -6.48 -8.23 2.39
C VAL A 11 -7.25 -7.01 1.91
N ARG A 12 -7.78 -7.02 0.68
CA ARG A 12 -8.60 -5.93 0.13
C ARG A 12 -9.89 -5.71 0.94
N ASN A 13 -10.63 -6.76 1.23
CA ASN A 13 -11.89 -6.67 1.97
C ASN A 13 -11.68 -6.18 3.40
N ASN A 14 -10.61 -6.66 4.06
CA ASN A 14 -10.24 -6.20 5.40
C ASN A 14 -9.81 -4.74 5.40
N PHE A 15 -9.05 -4.33 4.38
CA PHE A 15 -8.64 -2.93 4.19
C PHE A 15 -9.85 -2.01 4.02
N GLU A 16 -10.78 -2.33 3.10
CA GLU A 16 -11.97 -1.52 2.85
C GLU A 16 -12.85 -1.43 4.10
N LYS A 17 -13.09 -2.56 4.76
CA LYS A 17 -13.89 -2.61 5.99
C LYS A 17 -13.25 -1.76 7.09
N GLY A 18 -11.95 -1.95 7.35
CA GLY A 18 -11.23 -1.18 8.36
C GLY A 18 -11.25 0.31 8.07
N LEU A 19 -11.06 0.70 6.81
CA LEU A 19 -11.09 2.10 6.39
C LEU A 19 -12.49 2.69 6.56
N ARG A 20 -13.54 1.99 6.13
CA ARG A 20 -14.93 2.41 6.33
C ARG A 20 -15.24 2.63 7.80
N ASP A 21 -14.81 1.71 8.66
CA ASP A 21 -15.08 1.77 10.10
C ASP A 21 -14.32 2.95 10.75
N ALA A 22 -13.07 3.20 10.35
CA ALA A 22 -12.28 4.35 10.79
C ALA A 22 -12.88 5.70 10.35
N LEU A 23 -13.39 5.76 9.12
CA LEU A 23 -13.98 6.97 8.53
C LEU A 23 -15.40 7.26 9.01
N LYS A 24 -16.09 6.27 9.59
CA LYS A 24 -17.51 6.37 9.95
C LYS A 24 -17.81 7.56 10.89
N LYS A 25 -16.91 7.84 11.83
CA LYS A 25 -17.08 8.95 12.78
C LYS A 25 -16.99 10.33 12.10
N ALA A 26 -16.11 10.48 11.11
CA ALA A 26 -15.86 11.76 10.45
C ALA A 26 -16.82 12.02 9.28
N HIS A 27 -17.19 10.97 8.54
CA HIS A 27 -17.88 11.10 7.25
C HIS A 27 -19.29 10.49 7.21
N GLY A 28 -19.73 9.84 8.29
CA GLY A 28 -21.07 9.23 8.36
C GLY A 28 -21.33 8.29 7.19
N ASP A 29 -22.44 8.51 6.49
CA ASP A 29 -22.88 7.66 5.37
C ASP A 29 -21.92 7.68 4.18
N LYS A 30 -21.13 8.76 4.00
CA LYS A 30 -20.12 8.85 2.94
C LYS A 30 -18.91 7.94 3.19
N SER A 31 -18.72 7.43 4.40
CA SER A 31 -17.55 6.61 4.73
C SER A 31 -17.43 5.37 3.86
N LYS A 32 -18.57 4.77 3.46
CA LYS A 32 -18.60 3.61 2.56
C LYS A 32 -18.02 3.97 1.18
N GLN A 33 -18.53 5.03 0.56
CA GLN A 33 -18.08 5.45 -0.77
C GLN A 33 -16.61 5.88 -0.76
N ILE A 34 -16.18 6.63 0.26
CA ILE A 34 -14.77 7.05 0.39
C ILE A 34 -13.86 5.83 0.54
N ALA A 35 -14.24 4.88 1.40
CA ALA A 35 -13.44 3.67 1.63
C ALA A 35 -13.33 2.80 0.37
N GLU A 36 -14.41 2.65 -0.38
CA GLU A 36 -14.43 1.91 -1.64
C GLU A 36 -13.49 2.56 -2.69
N ILE A 37 -13.61 3.87 -2.91
CA ILE A 37 -12.77 4.58 -3.88
C ILE A 37 -11.29 4.52 -3.47
N ALA A 38 -10.97 4.75 -2.19
CA ALA A 38 -9.61 4.69 -1.69
C ALA A 38 -9.02 3.26 -1.78
N THR A 39 -9.84 2.23 -1.52
CA THR A 39 -9.43 0.83 -1.68
C THR A 39 -9.14 0.52 -3.15
N ASN A 40 -9.99 0.98 -4.07
CA ASN A 40 -9.76 0.78 -5.51
C ASN A 40 -8.49 1.49 -5.96
N TYR A 41 -8.23 2.73 -5.52
CA TYR A 41 -6.96 3.40 -5.79
C TYR A 41 -5.75 2.55 -5.37
N VAL A 42 -5.78 1.95 -4.17
CA VAL A 42 -4.69 1.11 -3.67
C VAL A 42 -4.56 -0.20 -4.45
N PHE A 43 -5.65 -0.93 -4.70
CA PHE A 43 -5.59 -2.29 -5.26
C PHE A 43 -5.69 -2.35 -6.80
N ASP A 44 -6.09 -1.27 -7.45
CA ASP A 44 -6.23 -1.16 -8.92
C ASP A 44 -5.20 -0.17 -9.52
N PHE A 45 -4.07 0.02 -8.84
CA PHE A 45 -2.89 0.72 -9.38
C PHE A 45 -3.14 2.19 -9.75
N GLY A 46 -3.73 2.94 -8.84
CA GLY A 46 -3.96 4.38 -9.00
C GLY A 46 -5.21 4.72 -9.80
N GLU A 47 -5.93 3.72 -10.31
CA GLU A 47 -7.19 3.89 -10.99
C GLU A 47 -8.27 4.25 -9.97
N PHE A 48 -8.63 5.53 -9.95
CA PHE A 48 -9.79 5.98 -9.20
C PHE A 48 -11.06 5.63 -9.98
N GLY A 49 -11.95 4.84 -9.39
CA GLY A 49 -13.30 4.61 -9.91
C GLY A 49 -14.23 5.83 -9.79
N PHE A 50 -13.71 7.06 -9.95
CA PHE A 50 -14.55 8.26 -9.93
C PHE A 50 -15.40 8.29 -11.20
N ASP A 51 -16.72 8.23 -11.05
CA ASP A 51 -17.63 8.43 -12.18
C ASP A 51 -17.67 9.93 -12.58
N PHE A 52 -18.04 10.25 -13.82
CA PHE A 52 -18.12 11.64 -14.30
C PHE A 52 -19.12 12.49 -13.50
N SER A 53 -20.06 11.84 -12.82
CA SER A 53 -21.07 12.44 -11.95
C SER A 53 -20.56 12.73 -10.53
N GLU A 54 -19.38 12.22 -10.14
CA GLU A 54 -18.86 12.39 -8.79
C GLU A 54 -18.29 13.79 -8.59
N GLY A 55 -18.88 14.51 -7.64
CA GLY A 55 -18.57 15.92 -7.37
C GLY A 55 -17.11 16.15 -6.97
N LYS A 56 -16.57 17.33 -7.33
CA LYS A 56 -15.21 17.78 -6.97
C LYS A 56 -14.90 17.66 -5.48
N ASP A 57 -15.91 17.78 -4.62
CA ASP A 57 -15.78 17.66 -3.17
C ASP A 57 -15.41 16.25 -2.73
N LEU A 58 -15.96 15.20 -3.36
CA LEU A 58 -15.65 13.82 -3.01
C LEU A 58 -14.19 13.48 -3.35
N LYS A 59 -13.71 13.92 -4.53
CA LYS A 59 -12.31 13.76 -4.93
C LYS A 59 -11.34 14.38 -3.92
N LYS A 60 -11.66 15.59 -3.46
CA LYS A 60 -10.86 16.30 -2.45
C LYS A 60 -10.86 15.56 -1.11
N ILE A 61 -12.02 15.05 -0.67
CA ILE A 61 -12.13 14.27 0.57
C ILE A 61 -11.30 12.99 0.44
N VAL A 62 -11.50 12.19 -0.62
CA VAL A 62 -10.73 10.95 -0.84
C VAL A 62 -9.23 11.23 -0.87
N GLY A 63 -8.79 12.29 -1.56
CA GLY A 63 -7.37 12.67 -1.59
C GLY A 63 -6.82 13.01 -0.19
N ALA A 64 -7.60 13.71 0.63
CA ALA A 64 -7.21 14.01 2.02
C ALA A 64 -7.19 12.75 2.89
N GLU A 65 -8.14 11.83 2.70
CA GLU A 65 -8.20 10.58 3.45
C GLU A 65 -7.08 9.61 3.05
N LEU A 66 -6.70 9.55 1.77
CA LEU A 66 -5.58 8.73 1.27
C LEU A 66 -4.28 9.03 2.02
N VAL A 67 -3.97 10.31 2.24
CA VAL A 67 -2.78 10.75 3.00
C VAL A 67 -2.84 10.31 4.46
N ASN A 68 -4.03 10.08 5.02
CA ASN A 68 -4.23 9.68 6.40
C ASN A 68 -4.40 8.17 6.61
N ILE A 69 -4.48 7.35 5.55
CA ILE A 69 -4.79 5.92 5.67
C ILE A 69 -3.83 5.18 6.60
N CYS A 70 -2.54 5.49 6.52
CA CYS A 70 -1.52 4.85 7.34
C CYS A 70 -1.77 5.04 8.85
N ASN A 71 -2.47 6.11 9.25
CA ASN A 71 -2.83 6.37 10.65
C ASN A 71 -4.02 5.55 11.14
N TYR A 72 -4.84 5.01 10.23
CA TYR A 72 -6.01 4.19 10.58
C TYR A 72 -5.66 2.73 10.89
N ASN A 73 -4.43 2.29 10.62
CA ASN A 73 -3.96 0.92 10.87
C ASN A 73 -4.88 -0.15 10.23
N VAL A 74 -5.35 0.12 9.00
CA VAL A 74 -6.33 -0.71 8.29
C VAL A 74 -5.72 -1.94 7.61
N ALA A 75 -4.40 -1.95 7.43
CA ALA A 75 -3.66 -3.11 6.98
C ALA A 75 -2.25 -3.14 7.57
N ASP A 76 -1.75 -4.36 7.75
CA ASP A 76 -0.35 -4.64 8.01
C ASP A 76 0.46 -4.37 6.72
N PRO A 77 1.49 -3.49 6.75
CA PRO A 77 2.27 -3.15 5.57
C PRO A 77 2.92 -4.36 4.88
N LEU A 78 3.34 -5.38 5.65
CA LEU A 78 3.92 -6.61 5.11
C LEU A 78 2.87 -7.42 4.35
N LYS A 79 1.66 -7.55 4.90
CA LYS A 79 0.56 -8.24 4.20
C LYS A 79 0.14 -7.47 2.96
N LEU A 80 0.10 -6.14 3.04
CA LEU A 80 -0.29 -5.29 1.92
C LEU A 80 0.72 -5.38 0.78
N VAL A 81 2.03 -5.28 1.02
CA VAL A 81 3.03 -5.40 -0.07
C VAL A 81 2.96 -6.76 -0.75
N ARG A 82 2.72 -7.84 0.01
CA ARG A 82 2.54 -9.18 -0.57
C ARG A 82 1.32 -9.25 -1.48
N ALA A 83 0.20 -8.70 -1.02
CA ALA A 83 -1.03 -8.63 -1.80
C ALA A 83 -0.81 -7.80 -3.08
N MET A 84 -0.12 -6.66 -2.99
CA MET A 84 0.16 -5.78 -4.13
C MET A 84 1.07 -6.41 -5.17
N VAL A 85 2.11 -7.14 -4.76
CA VAL A 85 2.95 -7.91 -5.70
C VAL A 85 2.12 -8.95 -6.44
N HIS A 86 1.26 -9.69 -5.73
CA HIS A 86 0.40 -10.68 -6.37
C HIS A 86 -0.63 -10.03 -7.30
N ARG A 87 -1.23 -8.91 -6.86
CA ARG A 87 -2.21 -8.14 -7.64
C ARG A 87 -1.61 -7.55 -8.91
N GLY A 88 -0.38 -7.02 -8.84
CA GLY A 88 0.36 -6.54 -10.01
C GLY A 88 0.56 -7.64 -11.05
N LEU A 89 0.90 -8.86 -10.60
CA LEU A 89 1.02 -10.03 -11.47
C LEU A 89 -0.33 -10.41 -12.10
N GLN A 90 -1.42 -10.46 -11.32
CA GLN A 90 -2.77 -10.77 -11.81
C GLN A 90 -3.23 -9.79 -12.89
N LEU A 91 -3.04 -8.50 -12.65
CA LEU A 91 -3.46 -7.42 -13.56
C LEU A 91 -2.45 -7.15 -14.67
N LYS A 92 -1.32 -7.87 -14.70
CA LYS A 92 -0.20 -7.65 -15.64
C LYS A 92 0.33 -6.20 -15.61
N LYS A 93 0.17 -5.50 -14.50
CA LYS A 93 0.73 -4.16 -14.27
C LYS A 93 2.21 -4.36 -14.01
N THR A 94 3.03 -4.30 -15.05
CA THR A 94 4.48 -4.50 -14.99
C THR A 94 5.19 -3.21 -15.35
N GLY A 95 6.52 -3.19 -15.35
CA GLY A 95 7.26 -2.02 -15.78
C GLY A 95 6.98 -0.80 -14.90
N GLN A 96 7.13 0.38 -15.48
CA GLN A 96 7.03 1.65 -14.77
C GLN A 96 5.74 1.77 -13.95
N ILE A 97 4.61 1.28 -14.47
CA ILE A 97 3.29 1.33 -13.83
C ILE A 97 3.30 0.70 -12.43
N PHE A 98 3.95 -0.46 -12.28
CA PHE A 98 4.06 -1.10 -10.97
C PHE A 98 4.96 -0.31 -10.03
N GLU A 99 6.12 0.16 -10.50
CA GLU A 99 7.06 0.87 -9.64
C GLU A 99 6.49 2.22 -9.16
N ASP A 100 5.85 2.98 -10.05
CA ASP A 100 5.24 4.27 -9.70
C ASP A 100 4.14 4.10 -8.66
N HIS A 101 3.24 3.13 -8.85
CA HIS A 101 2.21 2.88 -7.85
C HIS A 101 2.79 2.45 -6.50
N MET A 102 3.83 1.62 -6.51
CA MET A 102 4.48 1.21 -5.27
C MET A 102 5.24 2.35 -4.59
N ARG A 103 5.79 3.31 -5.36
CA ARG A 103 6.32 4.58 -4.84
C ARG A 103 5.22 5.43 -4.21
N ASP A 104 4.06 5.55 -4.85
CA ASP A 104 2.92 6.28 -4.30
C ASP A 104 2.47 5.67 -2.96
N LEU A 105 2.30 4.35 -2.90
CA LEU A 105 1.94 3.66 -1.65
C LEU A 105 3.02 3.81 -0.57
N TRP A 106 4.31 3.90 -0.94
CA TRP A 106 5.40 4.18 -0.01
C TRP A 106 5.38 5.61 0.53
N ILE A 107 5.09 6.61 -0.32
CA ILE A 107 4.90 8.00 0.10
C ILE A 107 3.76 8.09 1.13
N LEU A 108 2.71 7.30 0.94
CA LEU A 108 1.60 7.16 1.88
C LEU A 108 1.93 6.29 3.11
N CYS A 109 3.16 5.80 3.25
CA CYS A 109 3.62 4.91 4.32
C CYS A 109 2.81 3.61 4.45
N LEU A 110 2.32 3.05 3.34
CA LEU A 110 1.46 1.86 3.33
C LEU A 110 2.20 0.55 3.10
N VAL A 111 3.31 0.56 2.36
CA VAL A 111 4.03 -0.65 1.95
C VAL A 111 5.55 -0.44 2.07
N PRO A 112 6.32 -1.43 2.55
CA PRO A 112 7.77 -1.38 2.46
C PRO A 112 8.25 -1.64 1.03
N ILE A 113 9.18 -0.80 0.56
CA ILE A 113 9.83 -0.91 -0.74
C ILE A 113 11.35 -0.68 -0.62
N GLY A 114 12.07 -0.79 -1.74
CA GLY A 114 13.51 -0.56 -1.78
C GLY A 114 14.26 -1.53 -0.87
N PRO A 115 15.26 -1.06 -0.11
CA PRO A 115 16.00 -1.87 0.86
C PRO A 115 15.13 -2.51 1.96
N LEU A 116 13.93 -1.96 2.20
CA LEU A 116 12.99 -2.45 3.22
C LEU A 116 12.07 -3.56 2.71
N THR A 117 12.11 -3.86 1.41
CA THR A 117 11.31 -4.92 0.80
C THR A 117 11.57 -6.26 1.52
N PRO A 118 10.54 -7.03 1.91
CA PRO A 118 10.71 -8.32 2.57
C PRO A 118 11.62 -9.31 1.79
N PRO A 119 12.21 -10.30 2.49
CA PRO A 119 13.03 -11.33 1.84
C PRO A 119 12.21 -12.17 0.84
N ASP A 120 12.89 -12.79 -0.12
CA ASP A 120 12.23 -13.56 -1.19
C ASP A 120 11.32 -14.69 -0.66
N SER A 121 11.68 -15.29 0.48
CA SER A 121 10.89 -16.33 1.15
C SER A 121 9.51 -15.86 1.61
N PHE A 122 9.29 -14.55 1.73
CA PHE A 122 7.99 -13.97 2.09
C PHE A 122 6.99 -14.00 0.91
N PHE A 123 7.50 -14.02 -0.32
CA PHE A 123 6.70 -14.01 -1.54
C PHE A 123 6.59 -15.43 -2.12
N PRO A 124 5.50 -15.73 -2.87
CA PRO A 124 5.43 -16.98 -3.62
C PRO A 124 6.63 -17.10 -4.58
N SER A 125 7.34 -18.23 -4.54
CA SER A 125 8.55 -18.47 -5.32
C SER A 125 8.26 -18.82 -6.79
N THR A 126 7.62 -17.90 -7.52
CA THR A 126 7.41 -18.05 -8.97
C THR A 126 8.22 -17.01 -9.75
N PRO A 127 8.65 -17.30 -11.00
CA PRO A 127 9.41 -16.34 -11.81
C PRO A 127 8.72 -14.97 -11.95
N GLY A 128 7.39 -14.97 -12.05
CA GLY A 128 6.58 -13.74 -12.06
C GLY A 128 6.79 -12.91 -10.81
N HIS A 129 6.52 -13.45 -9.62
CA HIS A 129 6.68 -12.72 -8.36
C HIS A 129 8.12 -12.25 -8.16
N ASN A 130 9.11 -13.10 -8.48
CA ASN A 130 10.53 -12.75 -8.33
C ASN A 130 10.90 -11.51 -9.13
N ASN A 131 10.35 -11.32 -10.34
CA ASN A 131 10.60 -10.12 -11.13
C ASN A 131 10.01 -8.86 -10.49
N PHE A 132 8.80 -8.94 -9.93
CA PHE A 132 8.18 -7.83 -9.21
C PHE A 132 8.97 -7.46 -7.95
N VAL A 133 9.36 -8.47 -7.16
CA VAL A 133 10.14 -8.26 -5.91
C VAL A 133 11.51 -7.66 -6.20
N LYS A 134 12.20 -8.12 -7.25
CA LYS A 134 13.46 -7.51 -7.69
C LYS A 134 13.28 -6.02 -8.00
N ARG A 135 12.20 -5.65 -8.68
CA ARG A 135 11.93 -4.25 -9.04
C ARG A 135 11.56 -3.40 -7.83
N LEU A 136 10.79 -3.95 -6.87
CA LEU A 136 10.55 -3.27 -5.58
C LEU A 136 11.84 -2.89 -4.87
N ARG A 137 12.82 -3.80 -4.84
CA ARG A 137 14.10 -3.57 -4.17
C ARG A 137 14.95 -2.49 -4.82
N LEU A 138 14.79 -2.28 -6.12
CA LEU A 138 15.52 -1.26 -6.88
C LEU A 138 14.90 0.13 -6.74
N ILE A 139 13.74 0.27 -6.10
CA ILE A 139 13.15 1.58 -5.87
C ILE A 139 13.98 2.32 -4.82
N GLU A 140 14.54 3.45 -5.22
CA GLU A 140 15.22 4.37 -4.31
C GLU A 140 14.24 4.99 -3.32
N ILE A 141 14.68 5.11 -2.07
CA ILE A 141 13.95 5.75 -0.99
C ILE A 141 14.83 6.82 -0.35
N THR A 142 14.21 7.83 0.23
CA THR A 142 14.91 8.94 0.91
C THR A 142 14.77 8.83 2.43
N ASP A 143 15.72 9.39 3.17
CA ASP A 143 15.71 9.42 4.65
C ASP A 143 14.42 10.02 5.18
N ARG A 144 13.95 11.12 4.57
CA ARG A 144 12.69 11.77 4.94
C ARG A 144 11.48 10.83 4.80
N GLN A 145 11.43 9.99 3.78
CA GLN A 145 10.36 9.01 3.62
C GLN A 145 10.47 7.90 4.67
N ALA A 146 11.69 7.43 4.93
CA ALA A 146 11.96 6.44 5.97
C ALA A 146 11.55 6.96 7.37
N GLU A 147 11.93 8.18 7.73
CA GLU A 147 11.51 8.82 8.99
C GLU A 147 9.99 8.93 9.13
N ASN A 148 9.27 9.26 8.05
CA ASN A 148 7.81 9.31 8.06
C ASN A 148 7.21 7.92 8.34
N ALA A 149 7.73 6.88 7.67
CA ALA A 149 7.29 5.51 7.92
C ALA A 149 7.56 5.09 9.38
N GLN A 150 8.70 5.47 9.96
CA GLN A 150 9.07 5.15 11.35
C GLN A 150 8.07 5.68 12.37
N ARG A 151 7.51 6.87 12.12
CA ARG A 151 6.53 7.52 12.99
C ARG A 151 5.17 6.82 12.96
N VAL A 152 4.81 6.21 11.83
CA VAL A 152 3.46 5.67 11.61
C VAL A 152 3.40 4.16 11.80
N TRP A 153 4.40 3.43 11.32
CA TRP A 153 4.43 1.98 11.44
C TRP A 153 4.52 1.55 12.89
N LYS A 154 3.75 0.53 13.26
CA LYS A 154 3.71 -0.02 14.61
C LYS A 154 4.36 -1.40 14.71
N ASP A 155 4.63 -2.04 13.57
CA ASP A 155 5.25 -3.35 13.52
C ASP A 155 6.71 -3.29 14.01
N PRO A 156 7.08 -4.04 15.07
CA PRO A 156 8.42 -3.98 15.63
C PRO A 156 9.52 -4.44 14.66
N HIS A 157 9.22 -5.38 13.77
CA HIS A 157 10.20 -5.90 12.82
C HIS A 157 10.51 -4.86 11.74
N LEU A 158 9.47 -4.23 11.17
CA LEU A 158 9.65 -3.13 10.23
C LEU A 158 10.38 -1.94 10.87
N LYS A 159 10.07 -1.61 12.12
CA LYS A 159 10.80 -0.57 12.86
C LYS A 159 12.28 -0.88 12.99
N ALA A 160 12.63 -2.11 13.36
CA ALA A 160 14.02 -2.52 13.53
C ALA A 160 14.81 -2.46 12.22
N ILE A 161 14.21 -2.92 11.10
CA ILE A 161 14.85 -2.83 9.78
C ILE A 161 15.06 -1.37 9.37
N LEU A 162 14.06 -0.54 9.59
CA LEU A 162 14.10 0.88 9.25
C LEU A 162 15.14 1.66 10.07
N GLU A 163 15.24 1.36 11.36
CA GLU A 163 16.26 1.94 12.25
C GLU A 163 17.67 1.52 11.85
N ALA A 164 17.87 0.25 11.51
CA ALA A 164 19.15 -0.23 10.99
C ALA A 164 19.53 0.45 9.67
N TRP A 165 18.57 0.64 8.77
CA TRP A 165 18.80 1.33 7.50
C TRP A 165 19.16 2.81 7.70
N LEU A 166 18.40 3.54 8.53
CA LEU A 166 18.67 4.95 8.85
C LEU A 166 20.06 5.11 9.50
N THR A 167 20.42 4.23 10.45
CA THR A 167 21.75 4.29 11.09
C THR A 167 22.87 4.15 10.08
N ALA A 168 22.76 3.18 9.16
CA ALA A 168 23.79 2.90 8.17
C ALA A 168 23.96 3.99 7.08
N HIS A 169 22.99 4.91 6.93
CA HIS A 169 23.05 6.01 5.93
C HIS A 169 23.40 7.36 6.56
N HIS A 170 23.44 7.44 7.89
CA HIS A 170 23.78 8.65 8.64
C HIS A 170 25.20 8.62 9.24
N ASP A 171 25.95 7.53 9.05
CA ASP A 171 27.39 7.37 9.37
C ASP A 171 28.28 7.63 8.13
#